data_AF-A0A2I2M6S6-F1
#
_entry.id   AF-A0A2I2M6S6-F1
#
_cell.length_a   1.000
_cell.length_b   1.000
_cell.length_c   1.000
_cell.angle_alpha   90.00
_cell.angle_beta   90.00
_cell.angle_gamma   90.00
#
_symmetry.space_group_name_H-M   'P 1'
#
loop_
_entity.id
_entity.type
_entity.pdbx_description
1 polymer ?
#
loop_
_entity_poly.entity_id
_entity_poly.type
_entity_poly.pdbx_seq_one_letter_code
_entity_poly.pdbx_strand_id
1 'polypeptide(L)'
;MKNKLLILVVLASVIIVSCARKGMPEGGSKDEDAPIMMTAKPPYKTIHFDKKNIKIEFDEYVVLKGLSKQLVVSPPLKYPPIITPQGTASKYINIEILDTLKTNTTYTFNFGNAVQDNNENNKLESFKYVFSTGNYIDSLKLKGSVAPAFTQKKLKNISVLLYRLDSTYTDSIIYKQKPNYLSSTLDSTNFEFTNLRKGKYLLLALKEASSDYIFNSKTDEIGFYKDTISLPRDTLVLNPVTLFKEVQPYRFKRGKEVSKGKIQFGYEGKRGNMKIELLSKVPASFKSFSAYEKDKDTLNYWFTPVKQDSLNFIVSNKNNFKDTVTVRLRKKQIDSLAILSEVKSVLPLKDTLFLSTNNPITIFDKSKFSLVDKDTIAIPFQVKKQRINKLAILFEKTPSTFYKLAVLPKAIIDVYETSNDTLKYQFKTLTVEDYGSIILEVKKQTKHPVIMQLLDKGEVVKTRYINSSGKVIFDLLAPKEYTVRAIIDTNKNTIWDTGNFLSKQQPEKVIYFEKAFKLRANWEMNEAFVVE
;
A
#
# COMPACT_ATOMS: atom_id res chain seq x y z
N MET A 1 -15.12 -37.23 -69.51
CA MET A 1 -16.22 -37.32 -68.52
C MET A 1 -15.80 -37.87 -67.16
N LYS A 2 -14.87 -38.84 -67.06
CA LYS A 2 -14.42 -39.43 -65.77
C LYS A 2 -13.84 -38.44 -64.76
N ASN A 3 -13.06 -37.44 -65.19
CA ASN A 3 -12.45 -36.47 -64.24
C ASN A 3 -13.45 -35.45 -63.66
N LYS A 4 -14.54 -35.13 -64.38
CA LYS A 4 -15.59 -34.23 -63.85
C LYS A 4 -16.42 -34.91 -62.76
N LEU A 5 -16.64 -36.23 -62.88
CA LEU A 5 -17.35 -37.02 -61.88
C LEU A 5 -16.52 -37.18 -60.59
N LEU A 6 -15.20 -37.38 -60.72
CA LEU A 6 -14.31 -37.46 -59.57
C LEU A 6 -14.26 -36.14 -58.78
N ILE A 7 -14.21 -35.01 -59.49
CA ILE A 7 -14.26 -33.67 -58.87
C ILE A 7 -15.61 -33.46 -58.17
N LEU A 8 -16.73 -33.89 -58.78
CA LEU A 8 -18.05 -33.77 -58.17
C LEU A 8 -18.19 -34.63 -56.90
N VAL A 9 -17.61 -35.83 -56.90
CA VAL A 9 -17.63 -36.75 -55.75
C VAL A 9 -16.73 -36.24 -54.61
N VAL A 10 -15.58 -35.64 -54.93
CA VAL A 10 -14.69 -35.01 -53.94
C VAL A 10 -15.31 -33.72 -53.39
N LEU A 11 -16.04 -32.95 -54.21
CA LEU A 11 -16.75 -31.76 -53.74
C LEU A 11 -17.96 -32.12 -52.86
N ALA A 12 -18.67 -33.20 -53.21
CA ALA A 12 -19.78 -33.72 -52.43
C ALA A 12 -19.32 -34.31 -51.08
N SER A 13 -18.15 -34.97 -51.03
CA SER A 13 -17.62 -35.53 -49.78
C SER A 13 -17.13 -34.47 -48.79
N VAL A 14 -16.70 -33.29 -49.25
CA VAL A 14 -16.33 -32.16 -48.37
C VAL A 14 -17.57 -31.52 -47.70
N ILE A 15 -18.75 -31.59 -48.34
CA ILE A 15 -19.99 -31.00 -47.80
C ILE A 15 -20.57 -31.84 -46.63
N ILE A 16 -20.30 -33.15 -46.60
CA ILE A 16 -20.81 -34.07 -45.56
C ILE A 16 -20.02 -34.04 -44.24
N VAL A 17 -18.90 -33.31 -44.18
CA VAL A 17 -18.11 -33.10 -42.94
C VAL A 17 -18.58 -31.86 -42.16
N SER A 18 -19.54 -31.10 -42.69
CA SER A 18 -20.20 -29.99 -41.98
C SER A 18 -21.33 -30.48 -41.05
N CYS A 19 -21.05 -31.43 -40.16
CA CYS A 19 -21.91 -31.66 -39.01
C CYS A 19 -21.79 -30.45 -38.07
N ALA A 20 -22.89 -29.70 -37.91
CA ALA A 20 -23.00 -28.62 -36.95
C ALA A 20 -22.62 -29.10 -35.55
N ARG A 21 -21.49 -28.62 -35.02
CA ARG A 21 -21.15 -28.77 -33.60
C ARG A 21 -22.22 -28.02 -32.81
N LYS A 22 -22.97 -28.72 -31.94
CA LYS A 22 -23.72 -28.05 -30.86
C LYS A 22 -22.72 -27.22 -30.06
N GLY A 23 -22.70 -25.90 -30.27
CA GLY A 23 -22.02 -24.98 -29.38
C GLY A 23 -22.59 -25.14 -27.97
N MET A 24 -21.77 -24.97 -26.94
CA MET A 24 -22.30 -24.81 -25.59
C MET A 24 -23.28 -23.62 -25.65
N PRO A 25 -24.49 -23.72 -25.10
CA PRO A 25 -25.38 -22.57 -25.03
C PRO A 25 -24.61 -21.42 -24.38
N GLU A 26 -24.56 -20.28 -25.05
CA GLU A 26 -24.04 -19.06 -24.43
C GLU A 26 -24.93 -18.81 -23.21
N GLY A 27 -24.32 -18.83 -22.03
CA GLY A 27 -25.04 -18.52 -20.79
C GLY A 27 -25.67 -17.13 -20.89
N GLY A 28 -26.77 -16.92 -20.16
CA GLY A 28 -27.38 -15.60 -20.06
C GLY A 28 -26.40 -14.55 -19.54
N SER A 29 -26.78 -13.27 -19.66
CA SER A 29 -26.02 -12.20 -19.01
C SER A 29 -25.82 -12.52 -17.53
N LYS A 30 -24.60 -12.29 -17.04
CA LYS A 30 -24.27 -12.49 -15.64
C LYS A 30 -25.22 -11.66 -14.76
N ASP A 31 -25.76 -12.27 -13.72
CA ASP A 31 -26.52 -11.57 -12.70
C ASP A 31 -25.59 -10.72 -11.82
N GLU A 32 -25.97 -9.47 -11.58
CA GLU A 32 -25.23 -8.52 -10.74
C GLU A 32 -26.00 -8.10 -9.49
N ASP A 33 -27.26 -8.51 -9.36
CA ASP A 33 -28.11 -8.16 -8.22
C ASP A 33 -27.78 -9.02 -6.99
N ALA A 34 -27.94 -8.44 -5.80
CA ALA A 34 -27.74 -9.11 -4.53
C ALA A 34 -29.06 -9.68 -3.98
N PRO A 35 -29.02 -10.76 -3.18
CA PRO A 35 -30.23 -11.40 -2.66
C PRO A 35 -31.02 -10.47 -1.75
N ILE A 36 -32.35 -10.57 -1.77
CA ILE A 36 -33.24 -9.70 -1.01
C ILE A 36 -33.90 -10.47 0.13
N MET A 37 -33.89 -9.89 1.34
CA MET A 37 -34.67 -10.41 2.45
C MET A 37 -36.16 -10.20 2.19
N MET A 38 -36.91 -11.30 2.08
CA MET A 38 -38.36 -11.30 1.84
C MET A 38 -39.15 -11.18 3.14
N THR A 39 -38.89 -12.09 4.08
CA THR A 39 -39.61 -12.13 5.36
C THR A 39 -38.68 -12.53 6.50
N ALA A 40 -39.10 -12.22 7.73
CA ALA A 40 -38.50 -12.83 8.91
C ALA A 40 -39.56 -13.17 9.94
N LYS A 41 -39.30 -14.21 10.72
CA LYS A 41 -40.09 -14.63 11.86
C LYS A 41 -39.18 -14.79 13.08
N PRO A 42 -39.30 -13.93 14.11
CA PRO A 42 -40.17 -12.75 14.20
C PRO A 42 -39.89 -11.67 13.13
N PRO A 43 -40.83 -10.75 12.88
CA PRO A 43 -40.64 -9.67 11.90
C PRO A 43 -39.44 -8.78 12.21
N TYR A 44 -38.85 -8.20 11.16
CA TYR A 44 -37.80 -7.18 11.30
C TYR A 44 -38.31 -5.99 12.14
N LYS A 45 -37.48 -5.53 13.09
CA LYS A 45 -37.79 -4.50 14.10
C LYS A 45 -38.92 -4.87 15.07
N THR A 46 -39.08 -6.16 15.39
CA THR A 46 -39.97 -6.61 16.47
C THR A 46 -39.58 -5.96 17.81
N ILE A 47 -40.56 -5.42 18.54
CA ILE A 47 -40.47 -5.01 19.95
C ILE A 47 -41.02 -6.11 20.86
N HIS A 48 -40.72 -6.05 22.16
CA HIS A 48 -41.07 -7.10 23.13
C HIS A 48 -40.62 -8.50 22.70
N PHE A 49 -39.45 -8.59 22.06
CA PHE A 49 -38.91 -9.83 21.55
C PHE A 49 -38.61 -10.82 22.70
N ASP A 50 -39.18 -12.02 22.60
CA ASP A 50 -39.16 -13.07 23.62
C ASP A 50 -38.77 -14.45 23.05
N LYS A 51 -38.33 -14.52 21.79
CA LYS A 51 -38.02 -15.77 21.09
C LYS A 51 -36.54 -16.13 21.17
N LYS A 52 -36.20 -17.41 20.99
CA LYS A 52 -34.82 -17.88 20.86
C LYS A 52 -34.38 -18.13 19.42
N ASN A 53 -35.34 -18.23 18.49
CA ASN A 53 -35.09 -18.54 17.10
C ASN A 53 -35.63 -17.44 16.20
N ILE A 54 -34.85 -17.07 15.20
CA ILE A 54 -35.23 -16.13 14.13
C ILE A 54 -35.00 -16.85 12.81
N LYS A 55 -36.04 -16.96 11.99
CA LYS A 55 -35.94 -17.44 10.60
C LYS A 55 -36.03 -16.24 9.67
N ILE A 56 -35.07 -16.10 8.76
CA ILE A 56 -35.03 -15.04 7.74
C ILE A 56 -35.08 -15.74 6.38
N GLU A 57 -36.01 -15.33 5.52
CA GLU A 57 -36.21 -15.91 4.19
C GLU A 57 -35.81 -14.89 3.10
N PHE A 58 -35.20 -15.41 2.03
CA PHE A 58 -34.73 -14.67 0.87
C PHE A 58 -35.49 -15.08 -0.39
N ASP A 59 -35.48 -14.24 -1.41
CA ASP A 59 -36.05 -14.52 -2.73
C ASP A 59 -35.31 -15.63 -3.48
N GLU A 60 -33.99 -15.70 -3.29
CA GLU A 60 -33.10 -16.68 -3.91
C GLU A 60 -32.27 -17.51 -2.91
N TYR A 61 -31.44 -18.42 -3.43
CA TYR A 61 -30.58 -19.26 -2.62
C TYR A 61 -29.33 -18.49 -2.18
N VAL A 62 -29.16 -18.34 -0.86
CA VAL A 62 -28.00 -17.67 -0.28
C VAL A 62 -27.02 -18.66 0.36
N VAL A 63 -25.75 -18.28 0.40
CA VAL A 63 -24.67 -18.99 1.08
C VAL A 63 -23.99 -18.05 2.07
N LEU A 64 -23.65 -18.56 3.25
CA LEU A 64 -22.94 -17.80 4.29
C LEU A 64 -21.42 -17.99 4.18
N LYS A 65 -20.69 -16.98 3.70
CA LYS A 65 -19.22 -17.02 3.59
C LYS A 65 -18.52 -16.22 4.69
N GLY A 66 -17.65 -16.87 5.46
CA GLY A 66 -16.82 -16.22 6.48
C GLY A 66 -17.64 -15.63 7.65
N LEU A 67 -18.83 -16.17 7.92
CA LEU A 67 -19.79 -15.65 8.90
C LEU A 67 -19.19 -15.45 10.30
N SER A 68 -18.40 -16.40 10.78
CA SER A 68 -17.77 -16.30 12.12
C SER A 68 -16.87 -15.07 12.27
N LYS A 69 -16.21 -14.66 11.19
CA LYS A 69 -15.38 -13.44 11.15
C LYS A 69 -16.24 -12.19 10.99
N GLN A 70 -17.26 -12.24 10.14
CA GLN A 70 -18.04 -11.06 9.73
C GLN A 70 -19.27 -10.73 10.60
N LEU A 71 -19.79 -11.68 11.37
CA LEU A 71 -20.95 -11.42 12.24
C LEU A 71 -20.54 -10.52 13.42
N VAL A 72 -21.25 -9.41 13.57
CA VAL A 72 -21.20 -8.52 14.74
C VAL A 72 -22.60 -8.41 15.34
N VAL A 73 -22.74 -8.81 16.60
CA VAL A 73 -23.99 -8.67 17.36
C VAL A 73 -23.85 -7.51 18.33
N SER A 74 -24.82 -6.59 18.31
CA SER A 74 -24.87 -5.41 19.16
C SER A 74 -26.11 -5.42 20.04
N PRO A 75 -26.01 -5.32 21.37
CA PRO A 75 -24.79 -5.49 22.17
C PRO A 75 -24.17 -6.89 22.01
N PRO A 76 -22.86 -7.05 22.29
CA PRO A 76 -22.20 -8.35 22.25
C PRO A 76 -22.88 -9.36 23.18
N LEU A 77 -23.01 -10.60 22.70
CA LEU A 77 -23.47 -11.75 23.47
C LEU A 77 -22.25 -12.46 24.08
N LYS A 78 -22.42 -13.00 25.29
CA LYS A 78 -21.44 -13.86 25.95
C LYS A 78 -21.31 -15.20 25.22
N TYR A 79 -22.43 -15.77 24.78
CA TYR A 79 -22.48 -16.99 23.98
C TYR A 79 -22.89 -16.63 22.54
N PRO A 80 -22.06 -16.92 21.53
CA PRO A 80 -22.38 -16.60 20.15
C PRO A 80 -23.62 -17.39 19.67
N PRO A 81 -24.44 -16.80 18.80
CA PRO A 81 -25.60 -17.50 18.24
C PRO A 81 -25.15 -18.60 17.28
N ILE A 82 -25.98 -19.63 17.13
CA ILE A 82 -25.82 -20.64 16.07
C ILE A 82 -26.60 -20.15 14.86
N ILE A 83 -25.94 -20.05 13.71
CA ILE A 83 -26.59 -19.64 12.46
C ILE A 83 -26.50 -20.78 11.47
N THR A 84 -27.62 -21.20 10.89
CA THR A 84 -27.70 -22.32 9.93
C THR A 84 -28.48 -21.95 8.67
N PRO A 85 -28.16 -22.55 7.51
CA PRO A 85 -26.98 -23.38 7.25
C PRO A 85 -25.71 -22.55 6.95
N GLN A 86 -24.52 -23.03 7.34
CA GLN A 86 -23.24 -22.31 7.11
C GLN A 86 -22.45 -22.76 5.87
N GLY A 87 -22.86 -23.84 5.20
CA GLY A 87 -22.11 -24.42 4.09
C GLY A 87 -22.96 -24.89 2.91
N THR A 88 -24.28 -24.90 3.04
CA THR A 88 -25.21 -25.27 1.96
C THR A 88 -26.04 -24.08 1.57
N ALA A 89 -26.32 -23.97 0.27
CA ALA A 89 -27.21 -22.95 -0.26
C ALA A 89 -28.63 -23.17 0.28
N SER A 90 -29.27 -22.09 0.73
CA SER A 90 -30.63 -22.15 1.28
C SER A 90 -31.36 -20.85 1.00
N LYS A 91 -32.68 -20.93 0.79
CA LYS A 91 -33.54 -19.73 0.71
C LYS A 91 -33.85 -19.11 2.07
N TYR A 92 -33.30 -19.67 3.16
CA TYR A 92 -33.47 -19.13 4.50
C TYR A 92 -32.23 -19.33 5.35
N ILE A 93 -32.08 -18.46 6.34
CA ILE A 93 -31.14 -18.64 7.46
C ILE A 93 -31.91 -18.64 8.78
N ASN A 94 -31.50 -19.52 9.69
CA ASN A 94 -31.99 -19.57 11.05
C ASN A 94 -30.91 -19.06 12.00
N ILE A 95 -31.29 -18.20 12.94
CA ILE A 95 -30.45 -17.72 14.04
C ILE A 95 -31.02 -18.28 15.34
N GLU A 96 -30.25 -19.10 16.02
CA GLU A 96 -30.54 -19.60 17.36
C GLU A 96 -29.72 -18.83 18.40
N ILE A 97 -30.41 -18.14 19.29
CA ILE A 97 -29.83 -17.35 20.37
C ILE A 97 -29.64 -18.24 21.59
N LEU A 98 -28.39 -18.51 21.93
CA LEU A 98 -28.01 -19.33 23.09
C LEU A 98 -27.95 -18.54 24.40
N ASP A 99 -27.68 -17.24 24.31
CA ASP A 99 -27.47 -16.36 25.46
C ASP A 99 -28.77 -15.79 26.03
N THR A 100 -28.71 -15.25 27.24
CA THR A 100 -29.82 -14.50 27.86
C THR A 100 -29.80 -13.05 27.40
N LEU A 101 -30.88 -12.62 26.75
CA LEU A 101 -31.02 -11.25 26.27
C LEU A 101 -31.29 -10.29 27.43
N LYS A 102 -30.62 -9.13 27.40
CA LYS A 102 -30.86 -8.03 28.35
C LYS A 102 -32.25 -7.45 28.11
N THR A 103 -32.94 -7.07 29.17
CA THR A 103 -34.23 -6.37 29.08
C THR A 103 -34.06 -4.96 28.51
N ASN A 104 -35.12 -4.40 27.90
CA ASN A 104 -35.14 -3.05 27.34
C ASN A 104 -33.93 -2.70 26.46
N THR A 105 -33.55 -3.63 25.58
CA THR A 105 -32.33 -3.54 24.78
C THR A 105 -32.62 -3.84 23.32
N THR A 106 -32.16 -2.95 22.44
CA THR A 106 -32.16 -3.18 20.99
C THR A 106 -30.99 -4.08 20.62
N TYR A 107 -31.28 -5.18 19.94
CA TYR A 107 -30.29 -6.09 19.38
C TYR A 107 -30.19 -5.93 17.88
N THR A 108 -28.97 -5.85 17.36
CA THR A 108 -28.66 -5.81 15.92
C THR A 108 -27.70 -6.94 15.58
N PHE A 109 -28.11 -7.81 14.67
CA PHE A 109 -27.28 -8.85 14.07
C PHE A 109 -26.81 -8.33 12.72
N ASN A 110 -25.58 -7.82 12.66
CA ASN A 110 -24.95 -7.33 11.45
C ASN A 110 -24.12 -8.45 10.82
N PHE A 111 -24.48 -8.86 9.61
CA PHE A 111 -23.85 -9.96 8.87
C PHE A 111 -22.64 -9.51 8.03
N GLY A 112 -22.32 -8.21 8.01
CA GLY A 112 -21.28 -7.67 7.15
C GLY A 112 -21.58 -8.02 5.68
N ASN A 113 -20.66 -8.72 5.03
CA ASN A 113 -20.80 -9.20 3.65
C ASN A 113 -20.86 -10.74 3.59
N ALA A 114 -21.35 -11.38 4.66
CA ALA A 114 -21.38 -12.83 4.78
C ALA A 114 -22.51 -13.48 3.96
N VAL A 115 -23.62 -12.76 3.74
CA VAL A 115 -24.76 -13.26 2.94
C VAL A 115 -24.48 -12.94 1.48
N GLN A 116 -24.42 -13.99 0.65
CA GLN A 116 -24.14 -13.87 -0.79
C GLN A 116 -25.08 -14.79 -1.55
N ASP A 117 -25.39 -14.49 -2.80
CA ASP A 117 -26.06 -15.46 -3.66
C ASP A 117 -25.14 -16.68 -3.89
N ASN A 118 -25.76 -17.78 -4.32
CA ASN A 118 -25.08 -19.04 -4.56
C ASN A 118 -24.33 -19.11 -5.91
N ASN A 119 -24.80 -18.39 -6.92
CA ASN A 119 -24.41 -18.58 -8.32
C ASN A 119 -23.28 -17.62 -8.74
N GLU A 120 -23.49 -16.31 -8.63
CA GLU A 120 -22.59 -15.22 -9.02
C GLU A 120 -21.79 -14.61 -7.85
N ASN A 121 -22.18 -14.92 -6.60
CA ASN A 121 -21.55 -14.45 -5.34
C ASN A 121 -21.62 -12.93 -5.10
N ASN A 122 -22.62 -12.27 -5.66
CA ASN A 122 -23.11 -10.95 -5.31
C ASN A 122 -23.44 -10.92 -3.81
N LYS A 123 -22.93 -9.89 -3.13
CA LYS A 123 -22.97 -9.78 -1.67
C LYS A 123 -24.14 -8.90 -1.27
N LEU A 124 -24.93 -9.35 -0.31
CA LEU A 124 -25.87 -8.46 0.37
C LEU A 124 -25.12 -7.65 1.42
N GLU A 125 -24.59 -6.50 0.99
CA GLU A 125 -23.66 -5.71 1.79
C GLU A 125 -24.33 -5.08 3.01
N SER A 126 -23.64 -5.19 4.16
CA SER A 126 -24.07 -4.61 5.45
C SER A 126 -25.49 -5.02 5.91
N PHE A 127 -25.92 -6.24 5.57
CA PHE A 127 -27.21 -6.78 5.99
C PHE A 127 -27.36 -6.82 7.51
N LYS A 128 -28.50 -6.35 8.02
CA LYS A 128 -28.80 -6.28 9.46
C LYS A 128 -30.19 -6.79 9.77
N TYR A 129 -30.29 -7.63 10.79
CA TYR A 129 -31.56 -7.95 11.44
C TYR A 129 -31.63 -7.29 12.82
N VAL A 130 -32.70 -6.56 13.11
CA VAL A 130 -32.83 -5.72 14.32
C VAL A 130 -34.11 -6.07 15.07
N PHE A 131 -34.06 -6.13 16.40
CA PHE A 131 -35.23 -6.28 17.28
C PHE A 131 -34.96 -5.63 18.64
N SER A 132 -35.96 -5.54 19.51
CA SER A 132 -35.82 -5.07 20.88
C SER A 132 -36.58 -5.93 21.87
N THR A 133 -35.98 -6.19 23.03
CA THR A 133 -36.65 -6.81 24.18
C THR A 133 -37.53 -5.83 24.95
N GLY A 134 -37.44 -4.53 24.67
CA GLY A 134 -38.27 -3.47 25.25
C GLY A 134 -39.39 -3.01 24.33
N ASN A 135 -39.97 -1.86 24.64
CA ASN A 135 -41.06 -1.23 23.89
C ASN A 135 -40.60 -0.27 22.77
N TYR A 136 -39.29 -0.14 22.54
CA TYR A 136 -38.75 0.74 21.49
C TYR A 136 -37.50 0.14 20.84
N ILE A 137 -37.20 0.60 19.63
CA ILE A 137 -35.95 0.32 18.91
C ILE A 137 -35.09 1.59 18.99
N ASP A 138 -33.83 1.44 19.41
CA ASP A 138 -32.86 2.53 19.40
C ASP A 138 -32.82 3.16 17.99
N SER A 139 -32.80 4.49 17.92
CA SER A 139 -33.04 5.24 16.68
C SER A 139 -31.95 6.24 16.31
N LEU A 140 -30.96 6.46 17.19
CA LEU A 140 -29.92 7.45 16.92
C LEU A 140 -29.04 7.02 15.75
N LYS A 141 -28.49 8.02 15.07
CA LYS A 141 -27.68 7.86 13.87
C LYS A 141 -26.37 8.62 14.02
N LEU A 142 -25.35 8.14 13.32
CA LEU A 142 -24.07 8.81 13.18
C LEU A 142 -23.63 8.71 11.72
N LYS A 143 -23.32 9.85 11.10
CA LYS A 143 -22.82 9.93 9.73
C LYS A 143 -21.42 10.53 9.71
N GLY A 144 -20.65 10.20 8.69
CA GLY A 144 -19.34 10.78 8.47
C GLY A 144 -18.68 10.22 7.22
N SER A 145 -17.39 10.50 7.06
CA SER A 145 -16.60 10.01 5.93
C SER A 145 -15.22 9.52 6.37
N VAL A 146 -14.56 8.77 5.49
CA VAL A 146 -13.18 8.32 5.63
C VAL A 146 -12.33 8.88 4.51
N ALA A 147 -11.06 9.14 4.80
CA ALA A 147 -10.11 9.64 3.80
C ALA A 147 -8.74 8.96 3.98
N PRO A 148 -7.98 8.72 2.91
CA PRO A 148 -6.60 8.26 3.03
C PRO A 148 -5.69 9.38 3.55
N ALA A 149 -4.71 9.05 4.40
CA ALA A 149 -3.77 10.05 4.95
C ALA A 149 -2.78 10.58 3.90
N PHE A 150 -2.40 9.75 2.92
CA PHE A 150 -1.24 10.05 2.08
C PHE A 150 -1.48 9.88 0.58
N THR A 151 -2.56 9.22 0.14
CA THR A 151 -2.81 8.94 -1.30
C THR A 151 -4.07 9.64 -1.77
N GLN A 152 -4.21 9.94 -3.07
CA GLN A 152 -5.47 10.42 -3.64
C GLN A 152 -6.43 9.30 -4.05
N LYS A 153 -6.07 8.03 -3.81
CA LYS A 153 -6.90 6.90 -4.25
C LYS A 153 -8.18 6.86 -3.43
N LYS A 154 -9.33 6.81 -4.11
CA LYS A 154 -10.62 6.61 -3.46
C LYS A 154 -10.57 5.29 -2.68
N LEU A 155 -10.91 5.36 -1.41
CA LEU A 155 -11.06 4.19 -0.55
C LEU A 155 -12.43 3.57 -0.80
N LYS A 156 -12.47 2.24 -0.79
CA LYS A 156 -13.69 1.43 -0.88
C LYS A 156 -13.65 0.35 0.17
N ASN A 157 -14.81 -0.13 0.59
CA ASN A 157 -14.98 -1.26 1.49
C ASN A 157 -14.23 -1.10 2.82
N ILE A 158 -14.24 0.12 3.36
CA ILE A 158 -13.66 0.42 4.66
C ILE A 158 -14.67 0.07 5.75
N SER A 159 -14.27 -0.80 6.68
CA SER A 159 -15.01 -1.11 7.89
C SER A 159 -14.98 0.09 8.83
N VAL A 160 -16.12 0.56 9.31
CA VAL A 160 -16.20 1.63 10.31
C VAL A 160 -16.78 1.04 11.58
N LEU A 161 -16.08 1.28 12.69
CA LEU A 161 -16.30 0.61 13.96
C LEU A 161 -16.65 1.62 15.05
N LEU A 162 -17.63 1.31 15.89
CA LEU A 162 -17.90 2.05 17.12
C LEU A 162 -17.75 1.14 18.34
N TYR A 163 -16.90 1.58 19.27
CA TYR A 163 -16.75 0.99 20.60
C TYR A 163 -17.44 1.89 21.63
N ARG A 164 -18.28 1.31 22.49
CA ARG A 164 -18.90 2.02 23.62
C ARG A 164 -17.84 2.29 24.68
N LEU A 165 -17.82 3.53 25.18
CA LEU A 165 -17.00 3.94 26.31
C LEU A 165 -17.80 3.73 27.61
N ASP A 166 -17.93 2.48 28.02
CA ASP A 166 -18.56 2.08 29.29
C ASP A 166 -17.54 1.41 30.23
N SER A 167 -18.01 0.77 31.31
CA SER A 167 -17.15 0.15 32.32
C SER A 167 -16.29 -1.01 31.80
N THR A 168 -16.54 -1.51 30.59
CA THR A 168 -15.77 -2.59 29.96
C THR A 168 -14.68 -2.08 29.01
N TYR A 169 -14.64 -0.77 28.74
CA TYR A 169 -13.69 -0.18 27.82
C TYR A 169 -12.25 -0.22 28.36
N THR A 170 -11.31 -0.57 27.49
CA THR A 170 -9.86 -0.42 27.72
C THR A 170 -9.20 0.09 26.45
N ASP A 171 -8.06 0.78 26.54
CA ASP A 171 -7.35 1.26 25.34
C ASP A 171 -6.86 0.13 24.42
N SER A 172 -6.75 -1.09 24.96
CA SER A 172 -6.36 -2.27 24.19
C SER A 172 -7.53 -3.00 23.51
N ILE A 173 -8.78 -2.52 23.68
CA ILE A 173 -9.98 -3.23 23.22
C ILE A 173 -9.97 -3.51 21.72
N ILE A 174 -9.41 -2.58 20.93
CA ILE A 174 -9.37 -2.65 19.46
C ILE A 174 -8.52 -3.81 18.93
N TYR A 175 -7.60 -4.33 19.75
CA TYR A 175 -6.71 -5.44 19.41
C TYR A 175 -7.24 -6.80 19.88
N LYS A 176 -8.37 -6.81 20.60
CA LYS A 176 -8.85 -8.00 21.34
C LYS A 176 -10.30 -8.34 21.07
N GLN A 177 -11.15 -7.35 20.78
CA GLN A 177 -12.59 -7.53 20.71
C GLN A 177 -13.17 -6.83 19.49
N LYS A 178 -14.22 -7.44 18.91
CA LYS A 178 -15.05 -6.83 17.88
C LYS A 178 -15.79 -5.59 18.43
N PRO A 179 -16.15 -4.62 17.58
CA PRO A 179 -16.85 -3.42 18.02
C PRO A 179 -18.28 -3.69 18.48
N ASN A 180 -18.85 -2.72 19.18
CA ASN A 180 -20.27 -2.75 19.52
C ASN A 180 -21.16 -2.46 18.31
N TYR A 181 -20.74 -1.58 17.40
CA TYR A 181 -21.47 -1.33 16.16
C TYR A 181 -20.53 -1.35 14.96
N LEU A 182 -21.04 -1.86 13.84
CA LEU A 182 -20.33 -1.97 12.57
C LEU A 182 -21.12 -1.25 11.46
N SER A 183 -20.39 -0.53 10.64
CA SER A 183 -20.84 0.03 9.37
C SER A 183 -19.74 -0.14 8.32
N SER A 184 -20.03 0.17 7.06
CA SER A 184 -19.09 0.12 5.96
C SER A 184 -19.32 1.31 5.05
N THR A 185 -18.27 1.71 4.33
CA THR A 185 -18.33 2.75 3.31
C THR A 185 -18.80 2.25 1.94
N LEU A 186 -18.86 0.92 1.77
CA LEU A 186 -19.21 0.25 0.52
C LEU A 186 -18.35 0.80 -0.64
N ASP A 187 -18.97 1.21 -1.75
CA ASP A 187 -18.29 1.85 -2.89
C ASP A 187 -18.06 3.38 -2.74
N SER A 188 -18.47 3.95 -1.60
CA SER A 188 -18.34 5.37 -1.29
C SER A 188 -17.20 5.64 -0.28
N THR A 189 -17.07 6.89 0.16
CA THR A 189 -16.22 7.29 1.28
C THR A 189 -17.03 7.59 2.55
N ASN A 190 -18.36 7.54 2.47
CA ASN A 190 -19.26 7.93 3.54
C ASN A 190 -19.74 6.69 4.28
N PHE A 191 -20.00 6.83 5.57
CA PHE A 191 -20.59 5.77 6.39
C PHE A 191 -21.82 6.30 7.13
N GLU A 192 -22.75 5.39 7.44
CA GLU A 192 -23.89 5.66 8.32
C GLU A 192 -24.04 4.53 9.33
N PHE A 193 -24.11 4.90 10.61
CA PHE A 193 -24.60 4.03 11.65
C PHE A 193 -26.07 4.36 11.94
N THR A 194 -26.85 3.30 12.12
CA THR A 194 -28.26 3.37 12.52
C THR A 194 -28.46 2.55 13.79
N ASN A 195 -29.59 2.77 14.45
CA ASN A 195 -30.01 2.01 15.62
C ASN A 195 -29.03 2.11 16.80
N LEU A 196 -28.45 3.30 16.97
CA LEU A 196 -27.49 3.57 18.03
C LEU A 196 -28.21 3.95 19.31
N ARG A 197 -27.68 3.44 20.44
CA ARG A 197 -28.14 3.81 21.77
C ARG A 197 -27.47 5.12 22.22
N LYS A 198 -28.13 5.90 23.09
CA LYS A 198 -27.50 7.04 23.77
C LYS A 198 -26.22 6.61 24.50
N GLY A 199 -25.13 7.37 24.36
CA GLY A 199 -23.85 7.03 25.00
C GLY A 199 -22.65 7.78 24.44
N LYS A 200 -21.47 7.40 24.93
CA LYS A 200 -20.16 7.86 24.46
C LYS A 200 -19.47 6.74 23.68
N TYR A 201 -18.77 7.10 22.62
CA TYR A 201 -18.20 6.16 21.67
C TYR A 201 -16.80 6.57 21.18
N LEU A 202 -15.95 5.57 20.96
CA LEU A 202 -14.75 5.67 20.13
C LEU A 202 -15.10 5.26 18.70
N LEU A 203 -14.78 6.12 17.74
CA LEU A 203 -14.99 5.90 16.31
C LEU A 203 -13.67 5.54 15.62
N LEU A 204 -13.66 4.43 14.90
CA LEU A 204 -12.53 3.92 14.15
C LEU A 204 -12.92 3.55 12.72
N ALA A 205 -11.96 3.56 11.82
CA ALA A 205 -12.07 3.02 10.49
C ALA A 205 -10.90 2.05 10.26
N LEU A 206 -11.17 0.86 9.73
CA LEU A 206 -10.16 -0.12 9.39
C LEU A 206 -10.23 -0.47 7.91
N LYS A 207 -9.07 -0.55 7.29
CA LYS A 207 -8.88 -1.18 5.98
C LYS A 207 -8.06 -2.44 6.20
N GLU A 208 -8.75 -3.57 6.16
CA GLU A 208 -8.24 -4.84 6.66
C GLU A 208 -8.00 -5.82 5.50
N ALA A 209 -6.99 -6.68 5.64
CA ALA A 209 -6.80 -7.79 4.71
C ALA A 209 -7.76 -8.96 5.01
N SER A 210 -8.16 -9.10 6.28
CA SER A 210 -9.14 -10.07 6.78
C SER A 210 -10.20 -9.29 7.56
N SER A 211 -11.47 -9.35 7.15
CA SER A 211 -12.57 -8.63 7.80
C SER A 211 -13.02 -9.29 9.12
N ASP A 212 -12.12 -9.36 10.10
CA ASP A 212 -12.45 -9.81 11.46
C ASP A 212 -12.76 -8.66 12.44
N TYR A 213 -12.56 -7.41 12.00
CA TYR A 213 -12.85 -6.17 12.72
C TYR A 213 -11.99 -5.96 13.96
N ILE A 214 -10.85 -6.65 14.04
CA ILE A 214 -9.89 -6.53 15.12
C ILE A 214 -8.61 -5.96 14.51
N PHE A 215 -8.18 -4.80 15.00
CA PHE A 215 -7.05 -4.10 14.39
C PHE A 215 -5.74 -4.88 14.52
N ASN A 216 -5.13 -5.21 13.38
CA ASN A 216 -3.78 -5.74 13.30
C ASN A 216 -2.85 -4.70 12.65
N SER A 217 -2.03 -4.04 13.48
CA SER A 217 -1.14 -2.97 13.03
C SER A 217 -0.15 -3.39 11.93
N LYS A 218 0.18 -4.68 11.82
CA LYS A 218 1.08 -5.20 10.78
C LYS A 218 0.41 -5.27 9.42
N THR A 219 -0.84 -5.68 9.33
CA THR A 219 -1.54 -5.91 8.05
C THR A 219 -2.48 -4.78 7.67
N ASP A 220 -3.10 -4.14 8.65
CA ASP A 220 -4.23 -3.24 8.40
C ASP A 220 -3.82 -1.76 8.44
N GLU A 221 -4.60 -0.90 7.78
CA GLU A 221 -4.57 0.54 7.99
C GLU A 221 -5.68 0.92 8.97
N ILE A 222 -5.40 1.87 9.87
CA ILE A 222 -6.33 2.37 10.87
C ILE A 222 -6.53 3.87 10.69
N GLY A 223 -7.76 4.31 10.91
CA GLY A 223 -8.10 5.70 11.19
C GLY A 223 -8.92 5.77 12.46
N PHE A 224 -8.78 6.85 13.21
CA PHE A 224 -9.56 7.05 14.43
C PHE A 224 -9.98 8.50 14.56
N TYR A 225 -11.18 8.71 15.09
CA TYR A 225 -11.60 10.04 15.53
C TYR A 225 -10.91 10.35 16.86
N LYS A 226 -10.21 11.48 16.93
CA LYS A 226 -9.36 11.83 18.08
C LYS A 226 -10.17 12.02 19.36
N ASP A 227 -11.34 12.64 19.22
CA ASP A 227 -12.23 12.94 20.34
C ASP A 227 -13.27 11.83 20.55
N THR A 228 -14.06 11.97 21.60
CA THR A 228 -15.17 11.07 21.89
C THR A 228 -16.44 11.51 21.15
N ILE A 229 -17.14 10.58 20.51
CA ILE A 229 -18.48 10.81 19.96
C ILE A 229 -19.49 10.68 21.10
N SER A 230 -20.32 11.70 21.33
CA SER A 230 -21.39 11.70 22.33
C SER A 230 -22.75 11.78 21.65
N LEU A 231 -23.53 10.70 21.69
CA LEU A 231 -24.89 10.69 21.15
C LEU A 231 -25.91 11.03 22.23
N PRO A 232 -26.93 11.85 21.92
CA PRO A 232 -27.38 12.29 20.59
C PRO A 232 -26.71 13.57 20.04
N ARG A 233 -25.76 14.18 20.76
CA ARG A 233 -25.17 15.48 20.39
C ARG A 233 -24.43 15.43 19.04
N ASP A 234 -23.63 14.40 18.81
CA ASP A 234 -22.73 14.30 17.67
C ASP A 234 -23.30 13.36 16.60
N THR A 235 -24.30 13.83 15.82
CA THR A 235 -24.91 13.01 14.75
C THR A 235 -24.13 13.02 13.44
N LEU A 236 -23.19 13.96 13.27
CA LEU A 236 -22.38 14.13 12.07
C LEU A 236 -20.92 14.39 12.44
N VAL A 237 -20.01 13.58 11.90
CA VAL A 237 -18.56 13.77 11.99
C VAL A 237 -18.11 14.64 10.82
N LEU A 238 -17.74 15.89 11.11
CA LEU A 238 -17.40 16.88 10.08
C LEU A 238 -16.06 16.60 9.39
N ASN A 239 -15.07 16.14 10.15
CA ASN A 239 -13.74 15.81 9.63
C ASN A 239 -13.67 14.33 9.27
N PRO A 240 -13.12 13.96 8.09
CA PRO A 240 -13.00 12.57 7.71
C PRO A 240 -12.09 11.81 8.68
N VAL A 241 -12.47 10.58 9.00
CA VAL A 241 -11.60 9.66 9.73
C VAL A 241 -10.45 9.26 8.80
N THR A 242 -9.26 9.75 9.13
CA THR A 242 -8.09 9.65 8.26
C THR A 242 -7.37 8.32 8.47
N LEU A 243 -7.30 7.50 7.42
CA LEU A 243 -6.68 6.17 7.41
C LEU A 243 -5.18 6.24 7.14
N PHE A 244 -4.41 5.59 7.99
CA PHE A 244 -2.95 5.53 7.90
C PHE A 244 -2.42 4.16 8.31
N LYS A 245 -1.19 3.86 7.89
CA LYS A 245 -0.48 2.66 8.28
C LYS A 245 0.47 2.96 9.43
N GLU A 246 0.33 2.25 10.56
CA GLU A 246 1.26 2.42 11.68
C GLU A 246 2.66 1.91 11.35
N VAL A 247 3.67 2.65 11.80
CA VAL A 247 5.05 2.19 11.78
C VAL A 247 5.23 1.12 12.86
N GLN A 248 5.68 -0.06 12.47
CA GLN A 248 5.93 -1.15 13.40
C GLN A 248 7.18 -0.87 14.25
N PRO A 249 7.20 -1.35 15.51
CA PRO A 249 8.41 -1.30 16.33
C PRO A 249 9.53 -2.11 15.66
N TYR A 250 10.76 -1.62 15.79
CA TYR A 250 11.91 -2.29 15.21
C TYR A 250 12.07 -3.71 15.79
N ARG A 251 12.16 -4.71 14.93
CA ARG A 251 12.47 -6.09 15.33
C ARG A 251 13.42 -6.73 14.34
N PHE A 252 14.56 -7.23 14.82
CA PHE A 252 15.42 -8.06 14.00
C PHE A 252 14.77 -9.43 13.73
N LYS A 253 14.93 -9.95 12.52
CA LYS A 253 14.37 -11.25 12.11
C LYS A 253 15.41 -12.34 12.03
N ARG A 254 16.33 -12.19 11.08
CA ARG A 254 17.36 -13.20 10.79
C ARG A 254 18.42 -12.63 9.87
N GLY A 255 19.62 -13.18 9.98
CA GLY A 255 20.66 -13.12 8.96
C GLY A 255 20.61 -14.39 8.09
N LYS A 256 20.66 -14.24 6.76
CA LYS A 256 20.70 -15.37 5.83
C LYS A 256 21.62 -15.07 4.66
N GLU A 257 22.49 -16.02 4.31
CA GLU A 257 23.24 -15.96 3.06
C GLU A 257 22.31 -16.19 1.85
N VAL A 258 22.34 -15.25 0.91
CA VAL A 258 21.52 -15.30 -0.31
C VAL A 258 22.32 -15.78 -1.52
N SER A 259 23.56 -15.30 -1.64
CA SER A 259 24.57 -15.71 -2.62
C SER A 259 25.94 -15.76 -1.91
N LYS A 260 26.92 -16.45 -2.48
CA LYS A 260 28.24 -16.58 -1.85
C LYS A 260 28.85 -15.18 -1.70
N GLY A 261 29.20 -14.81 -0.47
CA GLY A 261 29.71 -13.46 -0.17
C GLY A 261 28.63 -12.40 0.09
N LYS A 262 27.33 -12.78 0.16
CA LYS A 262 26.24 -11.84 0.44
C LYS A 262 25.25 -12.38 1.46
N ILE A 263 25.10 -11.65 2.55
CA ILE A 263 24.13 -11.91 3.63
C ILE A 263 23.05 -10.83 3.61
N GLN A 264 21.82 -11.24 3.86
CA GLN A 264 20.70 -10.34 4.14
C GLN A 264 20.32 -10.42 5.61
N PHE A 265 20.33 -9.26 6.26
CA PHE A 265 19.82 -9.06 7.61
C PHE A 265 18.42 -8.45 7.51
N GLY A 266 17.41 -9.31 7.66
CA GLY A 266 16.01 -8.90 7.66
C GLY A 266 15.60 -8.31 8.99
N TYR A 267 14.80 -7.26 8.95
CA TYR A 267 14.16 -6.66 10.12
C TYR A 267 12.68 -6.38 9.82
N GLU A 268 11.96 -5.84 10.79
CA GLU A 268 10.63 -5.26 10.64
C GLU A 268 10.64 -3.87 11.29
N GLY A 269 9.80 -2.98 10.77
CA GLY A 269 9.48 -1.71 11.43
C GLY A 269 10.38 -0.55 11.03
N LYS A 270 10.37 0.53 11.83
CA LYS A 270 11.12 1.75 11.49
C LYS A 270 12.59 1.39 11.25
N ARG A 271 13.08 1.76 10.05
CA ARG A 271 14.50 1.65 9.71
C ARG A 271 15.34 2.28 10.81
N GLY A 272 15.99 1.43 11.59
CA GLY A 272 16.96 1.85 12.58
C GLY A 272 18.33 1.99 11.97
N ASN A 273 19.28 2.61 12.68
CA ASN A 273 20.68 2.54 12.30
C ASN A 273 21.25 1.19 12.74
N MET A 274 20.83 0.11 12.06
CA MET A 274 21.39 -1.22 12.25
C MET A 274 22.90 -1.19 11.98
N LYS A 275 23.68 -1.66 12.94
CA LYS A 275 25.12 -1.87 12.83
C LYS A 275 25.40 -3.37 12.88
N ILE A 276 26.28 -3.81 12.01
CA ILE A 276 26.73 -5.19 11.90
C ILE A 276 28.21 -5.22 12.24
N GLU A 277 28.56 -5.85 13.35
CA GLU A 277 29.94 -6.05 13.79
C GLU A 277 30.29 -7.52 13.62
N LEU A 278 31.39 -7.81 12.93
CA LEU A 278 31.85 -9.19 12.71
C LEU A 278 32.67 -9.66 13.90
N LEU A 279 32.33 -10.84 14.46
CA LEU A 279 33.06 -11.48 15.55
C LEU A 279 34.00 -12.60 15.08
N SER A 280 33.68 -13.26 13.96
CA SER A 280 34.54 -14.32 13.42
C SER A 280 35.88 -13.75 12.97
N LYS A 281 36.96 -14.49 13.26
CA LYS A 281 38.30 -14.17 12.74
C LYS A 281 38.31 -14.33 11.22
N VAL A 282 38.74 -13.30 10.49
CA VAL A 282 38.81 -13.30 9.02
C VAL A 282 40.19 -12.88 8.54
N PRO A 283 40.60 -13.27 7.31
CA PRO A 283 41.88 -12.86 6.75
C PRO A 283 42.00 -11.34 6.56
N ALA A 284 43.22 -10.82 6.47
CA ALA A 284 43.46 -9.38 6.24
C ALA A 284 42.89 -8.86 4.90
N SER A 285 42.71 -9.74 3.91
CA SER A 285 42.08 -9.41 2.62
C SER A 285 40.55 -9.26 2.71
N PHE A 286 39.94 -9.56 3.86
CA PHE A 286 38.50 -9.49 4.04
C PHE A 286 38.01 -8.04 3.98
N LYS A 287 37.17 -7.76 2.99
CA LYS A 287 36.45 -6.50 2.86
C LYS A 287 34.97 -6.77 3.07
N SER A 288 34.26 -5.84 3.71
CA SER A 288 32.81 -5.90 3.81
C SER A 288 32.16 -4.55 3.65
N PHE A 289 30.91 -4.58 3.19
CA PHE A 289 30.10 -3.41 2.91
C PHE A 289 28.66 -3.72 3.31
N SER A 290 27.93 -2.71 3.80
CA SER A 290 26.50 -2.85 4.05
C SER A 290 25.71 -1.67 3.52
N ALA A 291 24.51 -1.95 3.03
CA ALA A 291 23.56 -0.94 2.63
C ALA A 291 22.13 -1.48 2.73
N TYR A 292 21.21 -0.59 3.04
CA TYR A 292 19.79 -0.91 3.02
C TYR A 292 19.33 -1.10 1.59
N GLU A 293 18.49 -2.11 1.39
CA GLU A 293 17.76 -2.26 0.14
C GLU A 293 16.70 -1.16 0.05
N LYS A 294 16.48 -0.65 -1.17
CA LYS A 294 15.47 0.38 -1.42
C LYS A 294 14.08 -0.22 -1.17
N ASP A 295 13.25 0.50 -0.41
CA ASP A 295 11.84 0.17 -0.14
C ASP A 295 11.60 -1.21 0.50
N LYS A 296 12.60 -1.76 1.23
CA LYS A 296 12.49 -3.04 1.93
C LYS A 296 13.13 -3.02 3.32
N ASP A 297 12.61 -3.87 4.19
CA ASP A 297 13.14 -4.09 5.55
C ASP A 297 14.34 -5.07 5.55
N THR A 298 15.33 -4.78 4.69
CA THR A 298 16.52 -5.61 4.51
C THR A 298 17.78 -4.75 4.48
N LEU A 299 18.76 -5.11 5.32
CA LEU A 299 20.14 -4.66 5.18
C LEU A 299 20.94 -5.74 4.43
N ASN A 300 21.45 -5.40 3.25
CA ASN A 300 22.39 -6.25 2.53
C ASN A 300 23.79 -6.04 3.10
N TYR A 301 24.52 -7.14 3.29
CA TYR A 301 25.90 -7.20 3.75
C TYR A 301 26.71 -8.03 2.76
N TRP A 302 27.58 -7.37 2.01
CA TRP A 302 28.49 -8.01 1.06
C TRP A 302 29.85 -8.15 1.71
N PHE A 303 30.55 -9.24 1.43
CA PHE A 303 31.86 -9.52 1.99
C PHE A 303 32.71 -10.40 1.07
N THR A 304 34.04 -10.29 1.19
CA THR A 304 34.98 -11.19 0.50
C THR A 304 34.72 -12.64 0.92
N PRO A 305 34.42 -13.56 -0.01
CA PRO A 305 34.12 -14.95 0.33
C PRO A 305 35.24 -15.63 1.12
N VAL A 306 34.88 -16.37 2.17
CA VAL A 306 35.82 -17.08 3.05
C VAL A 306 35.55 -18.58 3.06
N LYS A 307 36.56 -19.39 3.43
CA LYS A 307 36.46 -20.85 3.58
C LYS A 307 35.99 -21.27 4.99
N GLN A 308 34.98 -20.59 5.53
CA GLN A 308 34.41 -20.91 6.85
C GLN A 308 32.94 -21.33 6.68
N ASP A 309 32.48 -22.24 7.53
CA ASP A 309 31.09 -22.75 7.47
C ASP A 309 30.06 -21.74 7.99
N SER A 310 30.49 -20.80 8.82
CA SER A 310 29.63 -19.77 9.38
C SER A 310 30.40 -18.52 9.80
N LEU A 311 29.69 -17.39 9.85
CA LEU A 311 30.17 -16.14 10.41
C LEU A 311 29.28 -15.71 11.57
N ASN A 312 29.91 -15.26 12.65
CA ASN A 312 29.24 -14.72 13.83
C ASN A 312 29.29 -13.20 13.79
N PHE A 313 28.16 -12.57 14.10
CA PHE A 313 28.00 -11.13 14.11
C PHE A 313 27.34 -10.65 15.39
N ILE A 314 27.63 -9.42 15.80
CA ILE A 314 26.76 -8.65 16.67
C ILE A 314 25.91 -7.74 15.78
N VAL A 315 24.59 -7.87 15.90
CA VAL A 315 23.63 -6.97 15.29
C VAL A 315 23.12 -6.03 16.36
N SER A 316 23.32 -4.73 16.17
CA SER A 316 22.84 -3.72 17.12
C SER A 316 22.06 -2.61 16.41
N ASN A 317 21.23 -1.89 17.16
CA ASN A 317 20.51 -0.71 16.69
C ASN A 317 20.43 0.32 17.84
N LYS A 318 20.24 1.61 17.50
CA LYS A 318 20.10 2.72 18.46
C LYS A 318 18.96 2.56 19.46
N ASN A 319 17.99 1.69 19.19
CA ASN A 319 16.84 1.43 20.06
C ASN A 319 17.13 0.35 21.13
N ASN A 320 18.35 0.28 21.65
CA ASN A 320 18.80 -0.70 22.65
C ASN A 320 18.66 -2.19 22.25
N PHE A 321 18.51 -2.49 20.97
CA PHE A 321 18.62 -3.87 20.48
C PHE A 321 20.09 -4.22 20.25
N LYS A 322 20.56 -5.31 20.84
CA LYS A 322 21.88 -5.90 20.59
C LYS A 322 21.76 -7.41 20.76
N ASP A 323 22.12 -8.15 19.71
CA ASP A 323 22.04 -9.61 19.73
C ASP A 323 23.17 -10.22 18.89
N THR A 324 23.52 -11.47 19.19
CA THR A 324 24.52 -12.23 18.44
C THR A 324 23.83 -13.12 17.41
N VAL A 325 24.33 -13.09 16.18
CA VAL A 325 23.74 -13.82 15.05
C VAL A 325 24.80 -14.66 14.35
N THR A 326 24.57 -15.97 14.30
CA THR A 326 25.37 -16.89 13.50
C THR A 326 24.71 -17.10 12.13
N VAL A 327 25.42 -16.79 11.05
CA VAL A 327 24.95 -17.03 9.69
C VAL A 327 25.78 -18.15 9.06
N ARG A 328 25.12 -19.23 8.66
CA ARG A 328 25.76 -20.37 7.96
C ARG A 328 25.97 -20.03 6.48
N LEU A 329 27.20 -20.26 5.99
CA LEU A 329 27.60 -20.04 4.61
C LEU A 329 27.45 -21.35 3.82
N ARG A 330 26.42 -21.43 2.98
CA ARG A 330 26.06 -22.63 2.21
C ARG A 330 26.03 -22.38 0.70
N LYS A 331 26.14 -21.13 0.25
CA LYS A 331 26.04 -20.76 -1.16
C LYS A 331 27.38 -20.97 -1.86
N LYS A 332 27.31 -21.53 -3.07
CA LYS A 332 28.51 -21.88 -3.86
C LYS A 332 28.87 -20.83 -4.91
N GLN A 333 27.87 -20.14 -5.46
CA GLN A 333 28.05 -19.17 -6.54
C GLN A 333 28.00 -17.74 -6.02
N ILE A 334 28.93 -16.91 -6.51
CA ILE A 334 28.94 -15.46 -6.33
C ILE A 334 27.99 -14.81 -7.35
N ASP A 335 27.51 -13.61 -7.04
CA ASP A 335 26.76 -12.81 -8.00
C ASP A 335 27.71 -12.21 -9.05
N SER A 336 27.32 -12.20 -10.33
CA SER A 336 28.06 -11.49 -11.37
C SER A 336 27.94 -9.97 -11.20
N LEU A 337 28.93 -9.22 -11.68
CA LEU A 337 28.85 -7.76 -11.70
C LEU A 337 27.94 -7.28 -12.82
N ALA A 338 26.79 -6.71 -12.44
CA ALA A 338 25.88 -6.00 -13.33
C ALA A 338 26.04 -4.49 -13.11
N ILE A 339 26.16 -3.74 -14.21
CA ILE A 339 26.29 -2.28 -14.21
C ILE A 339 25.19 -1.69 -15.08
N LEU A 340 24.30 -0.93 -14.46
CA LEU A 340 23.16 -0.31 -15.12
C LEU A 340 23.27 1.21 -15.05
N SER A 341 22.98 1.89 -16.16
CA SER A 341 22.76 3.32 -16.14
C SER A 341 21.35 3.62 -15.62
N GLU A 342 21.21 4.61 -14.75
CA GLU A 342 19.89 5.11 -14.33
C GLU A 342 19.21 5.93 -15.43
N VAL A 343 19.98 6.31 -16.46
CA VAL A 343 19.51 7.04 -17.63
C VAL A 343 19.38 6.06 -18.79
N LYS A 344 18.20 6.01 -19.42
CA LYS A 344 17.98 5.17 -20.60
C LYS A 344 18.39 5.87 -21.89
N SER A 345 17.73 6.98 -22.23
CA SER A 345 17.90 7.67 -23.52
C SER A 345 18.03 9.18 -23.38
N VAL A 346 17.35 9.79 -22.41
CA VAL A 346 17.37 11.23 -22.19
C VAL A 346 17.90 11.52 -20.79
N LEU A 347 18.96 12.32 -20.71
CA LEU A 347 19.48 12.86 -19.45
C LEU A 347 18.96 14.30 -19.28
N PRO A 348 18.11 14.57 -18.28
CA PRO A 348 17.68 15.94 -18.01
C PRO A 348 18.88 16.85 -17.67
N LEU A 349 18.83 18.11 -18.11
CA LEU A 349 19.94 19.06 -17.97
C LEU A 349 20.43 19.23 -16.51
N LYS A 350 19.51 19.22 -15.54
CA LYS A 350 19.83 19.34 -14.10
C LYS A 350 20.13 18.01 -13.41
N ASP A 351 19.97 16.88 -14.09
CA ASP A 351 20.19 15.58 -13.49
C ASP A 351 21.64 15.10 -13.66
N THR A 352 22.02 14.08 -12.89
CA THR A 352 23.34 13.48 -12.93
C THR A 352 23.28 12.10 -13.56
N LEU A 353 24.23 11.80 -14.44
CA LEU A 353 24.38 10.45 -14.97
C LEU A 353 24.96 9.55 -13.88
N PHE A 354 24.19 8.54 -13.48
CA PHE A 354 24.63 7.54 -12.53
C PHE A 354 24.80 6.16 -13.18
N LEU A 355 25.87 5.47 -12.79
CA LEU A 355 26.05 4.03 -13.00
C LEU A 355 25.89 3.33 -11.66
N SER A 356 24.93 2.41 -11.59
CA SER A 356 24.58 1.66 -10.40
C SER A 356 24.96 0.19 -10.58
N THR A 357 25.60 -0.39 -9.56
CA THR A 357 26.03 -1.78 -9.55
C THR A 357 25.23 -2.61 -8.56
N ASN A 358 25.08 -3.91 -8.82
CA ASN A 358 24.44 -4.85 -7.90
C ASN A 358 25.36 -5.27 -6.72
N ASN A 359 26.67 -5.16 -6.92
CA ASN A 359 27.71 -5.43 -5.93
C ASN A 359 28.49 -4.15 -5.56
N PRO A 360 29.05 -4.04 -4.34
CA PRO A 360 29.89 -2.90 -3.96
C PRO A 360 31.13 -2.77 -4.84
N ILE A 361 31.42 -1.54 -5.25
CA ILE A 361 32.58 -1.17 -6.05
C ILE A 361 33.78 -1.02 -5.12
N THR A 362 34.87 -1.73 -5.37
CA THR A 362 36.11 -1.57 -4.61
C THR A 362 37.08 -0.63 -5.29
N ILE A 363 37.23 -0.75 -6.61
CA ILE A 363 38.14 0.05 -7.42
C ILE A 363 37.38 0.58 -8.65
N PHE A 364 37.67 1.82 -9.03
CA PHE A 364 37.31 2.35 -10.34
C PHE A 364 38.49 3.12 -10.94
N ASP A 365 38.74 2.95 -12.23
CA ASP A 365 39.82 3.58 -12.96
C ASP A 365 39.26 4.57 -13.99
N LYS A 366 39.36 5.87 -13.69
CA LYS A 366 38.86 6.95 -14.57
C LYS A 366 39.49 6.91 -15.97
N SER A 367 40.74 6.46 -16.12
CA SER A 367 41.44 6.46 -17.41
C SER A 367 40.78 5.56 -18.45
N LYS A 368 39.95 4.62 -18.00
CA LYS A 368 39.19 3.67 -18.83
C LYS A 368 37.77 4.12 -19.15
N PHE A 369 37.41 5.34 -18.76
CA PHE A 369 36.15 5.97 -19.15
C PHE A 369 36.45 6.96 -20.27
N SER A 370 35.58 7.00 -21.28
CA SER A 370 35.58 8.06 -22.28
C SER A 370 34.17 8.59 -22.48
N LEU A 371 34.06 9.91 -22.51
CA LEU A 371 32.82 10.62 -22.79
C LEU A 371 33.07 11.51 -24.00
N VAL A 372 32.29 11.32 -25.05
CA VAL A 372 32.37 12.12 -26.28
C VAL A 372 30.99 12.64 -26.66
N ASP A 373 30.97 13.75 -27.38
CA ASP A 373 29.74 14.31 -27.96
C ASP A 373 29.36 13.64 -29.30
N LYS A 374 28.43 14.28 -30.02
CA LYS A 374 27.95 13.84 -31.34
C LYS A 374 29.08 13.81 -32.39
N ASP A 375 30.05 14.71 -32.29
CA ASP A 375 31.15 14.90 -33.22
C ASP A 375 32.41 14.13 -32.78
N THR A 376 32.27 13.25 -31.77
CA THR A 376 33.35 12.44 -31.20
C THR A 376 34.43 13.29 -30.51
N ILE A 377 34.09 14.53 -30.15
CA ILE A 377 34.97 15.41 -29.37
C ILE A 377 34.94 14.95 -27.91
N ALA A 378 36.12 14.78 -27.32
CA ALA A 378 36.25 14.38 -25.92
C ALA A 378 35.75 15.49 -24.98
N ILE A 379 34.85 15.12 -24.07
CA ILE A 379 34.30 16.04 -23.06
C ILE A 379 35.02 15.80 -21.73
N PRO A 380 35.48 16.86 -21.04
CA PRO A 380 35.99 16.73 -19.68
C PRO A 380 34.90 16.26 -18.71
N PHE A 381 35.20 15.23 -17.92
CA PHE A 381 34.30 14.72 -16.88
C PHE A 381 35.05 14.26 -15.64
N GLN A 382 34.32 14.07 -14.55
CA GLN A 382 34.78 13.46 -13.31
C GLN A 382 33.93 12.21 -13.00
N VAL A 383 34.57 11.21 -12.40
CA VAL A 383 33.89 10.03 -11.85
C VAL A 383 34.02 10.10 -10.34
N LYS A 384 32.90 10.17 -9.63
CA LYS A 384 32.87 10.18 -8.16
C LYS A 384 32.06 9.01 -7.65
N LYS A 385 32.60 8.28 -6.67
CA LYS A 385 31.84 7.25 -5.96
C LYS A 385 30.86 7.91 -4.98
N GLN A 386 29.57 7.87 -5.30
CA GLN A 386 28.52 8.48 -4.50
C GLN A 386 28.06 7.57 -3.35
N ARG A 387 27.99 6.26 -3.61
CA ARG A 387 27.65 5.22 -2.62
C ARG A 387 28.49 3.98 -2.86
N ILE A 388 28.35 2.96 -2.00
CA ILE A 388 29.11 1.71 -2.12
C ILE A 388 28.96 1.05 -3.50
N ASN A 389 27.82 1.22 -4.16
CA ASN A 389 27.45 0.59 -5.42
C ASN A 389 26.95 1.61 -6.47
N LYS A 390 27.39 2.87 -6.38
CA LYS A 390 26.91 3.95 -7.28
C LYS A 390 28.03 4.94 -7.62
N LEU A 391 28.27 5.12 -8.91
CA LEU A 391 29.20 6.11 -9.47
C LEU A 391 28.41 7.25 -10.13
N ALA A 392 28.85 8.48 -9.88
CA ALA A 392 28.36 9.69 -10.51
C ALA A 392 29.34 10.12 -11.61
N ILE A 393 28.84 10.34 -12.82
CA ILE A 393 29.59 10.91 -13.93
C ILE A 393 29.20 12.39 -14.04
N LEU A 394 30.13 13.27 -13.67
CA LEU A 394 29.92 14.71 -13.58
C LEU A 394 30.61 15.39 -14.76
N PHE A 395 29.83 16.07 -15.59
CA PHE A 395 30.30 16.80 -16.76
C PHE A 395 29.34 17.94 -17.08
N GLU A 396 29.83 18.94 -17.80
CA GLU A 396 29.04 20.04 -18.30
C GLU A 396 28.18 19.59 -19.49
N LYS A 397 26.87 19.85 -19.39
CA LYS A 397 25.90 19.42 -20.37
C LYS A 397 25.54 20.60 -21.26
N THR A 398 25.69 20.41 -22.56
CA THR A 398 25.20 21.31 -23.60
C THR A 398 23.78 20.87 -24.01
N PRO A 399 22.83 21.79 -24.18
CA PRO A 399 21.49 21.47 -24.68
C PRO A 399 21.54 20.80 -26.07
N SER A 400 20.50 20.02 -26.40
CA SER A 400 20.33 19.37 -27.71
C SER A 400 21.57 18.59 -28.21
N THR A 401 22.31 17.96 -27.30
CA THR A 401 23.57 17.28 -27.63
C THR A 401 23.45 15.79 -27.35
N PHE A 402 23.98 14.98 -28.27
CA PHE A 402 24.11 13.54 -28.09
C PHE A 402 25.46 13.20 -27.46
N TYR A 403 25.46 12.26 -26.53
CA TYR A 403 26.65 11.82 -25.82
C TYR A 403 26.82 10.31 -25.90
N LYS A 404 28.08 9.88 -25.99
CA LYS A 404 28.48 8.48 -25.92
C LYS A 404 29.44 8.34 -24.74
N LEU A 405 29.03 7.56 -23.74
CA LEU A 405 29.91 7.12 -22.66
C LEU A 405 30.36 5.70 -22.94
N ALA A 406 31.67 5.48 -23.05
CA ALA A 406 32.26 4.15 -23.09
C ALA A 406 33.05 3.88 -21.80
N VAL A 407 32.89 2.68 -21.27
CA VAL A 407 33.62 2.19 -20.11
C VAL A 407 34.34 0.92 -20.54
N LEU A 408 35.66 0.99 -20.65
CA LEU A 408 36.49 -0.11 -21.16
C LEU A 408 36.55 -1.28 -20.15
N PRO A 409 37.02 -2.46 -20.57
CA PRO A 409 37.15 -3.61 -19.68
C PRO A 409 38.03 -3.31 -18.46
N LYS A 410 37.68 -3.89 -17.31
CA LYS A 410 38.40 -3.70 -16.03
C LYS A 410 38.45 -2.25 -15.54
N ALA A 411 37.45 -1.44 -15.88
CA ALA A 411 37.33 -0.07 -15.37
C ALA A 411 36.70 -0.02 -13.98
N ILE A 412 35.80 -0.94 -13.68
CA ILE A 412 35.08 -1.06 -12.41
C ILE A 412 35.32 -2.47 -11.90
N ILE A 413 35.82 -2.58 -10.67
CA ILE A 413 36.06 -3.86 -9.98
C ILE A 413 35.20 -3.88 -8.71
N ASP A 414 34.51 -4.98 -8.49
CA ASP A 414 33.64 -5.15 -7.33
C ASP A 414 34.33 -5.84 -6.14
N VAL A 415 33.56 -6.14 -5.09
CA VAL A 415 34.04 -6.80 -3.87
C VAL A 415 34.49 -8.25 -4.09
N TYR A 416 34.08 -8.88 -5.19
CA TYR A 416 34.43 -10.26 -5.54
C TYR A 416 35.55 -10.32 -6.58
N GLU A 417 36.23 -9.20 -6.84
CA GLU A 417 37.28 -9.06 -7.85
C GLU A 417 36.81 -9.34 -9.27
N THR A 418 35.49 -9.30 -9.50
CA THR A 418 34.92 -9.34 -10.84
C THR A 418 34.95 -7.94 -11.43
N SER A 419 35.01 -7.88 -12.76
CA SER A 419 35.16 -6.62 -13.47
C SER A 419 34.25 -6.53 -14.68
N ASN A 420 33.90 -5.32 -15.09
CA ASN A 420 33.12 -5.10 -16.30
C ASN A 420 33.92 -5.45 -17.57
N ASP A 421 33.20 -5.91 -18.60
CA ASP A 421 33.64 -5.82 -19.98
C ASP A 421 33.29 -4.42 -20.55
N THR A 422 33.44 -4.21 -21.85
CA THR A 422 33.13 -2.97 -22.54
C THR A 422 31.65 -2.62 -22.39
N LEU A 423 31.36 -1.46 -21.79
CA LEU A 423 30.02 -0.90 -21.70
C LEU A 423 29.93 0.33 -22.58
N LYS A 424 28.82 0.46 -23.31
CA LYS A 424 28.53 1.61 -24.17
C LYS A 424 27.16 2.15 -23.81
N TYR A 425 27.11 3.40 -23.38
CA TYR A 425 25.88 4.10 -23.06
C TYR A 425 25.71 5.29 -24.01
N GLN A 426 24.49 5.50 -24.45
CA GLN A 426 24.12 6.56 -25.37
C GLN A 426 22.93 7.31 -24.81
N PHE A 427 23.06 8.63 -24.72
CA PHE A 427 21.99 9.47 -24.20
C PHE A 427 22.08 10.86 -24.83
N LYS A 428 20.94 11.56 -24.86
CA LYS A 428 20.87 12.94 -25.32
C LYS A 428 20.36 13.87 -24.23
N THR A 429 20.77 15.12 -24.31
CA THR A 429 20.11 16.24 -23.64
C THR A 429 19.08 16.85 -24.59
N LEU A 430 18.05 17.47 -24.03
CA LEU A 430 17.05 18.19 -24.80
C LEU A 430 17.39 19.68 -24.84
N THR A 431 16.69 20.45 -25.68
CA THR A 431 16.73 21.92 -25.65
C THR A 431 16.09 22.44 -24.36
N VAL A 432 16.27 23.71 -24.02
CA VAL A 432 15.60 24.29 -22.84
C VAL A 432 14.09 24.39 -23.10
N GLU A 433 13.72 24.66 -24.35
CA GLU A 433 12.37 24.76 -24.87
C GLU A 433 11.63 23.41 -24.82
N ASP A 434 12.34 22.28 -24.82
CA ASP A 434 11.72 20.95 -24.65
C ASP A 434 11.21 20.71 -23.22
N TYR A 435 11.58 21.56 -22.25
CA TYR A 435 11.11 21.46 -20.87
C TYR A 435 10.03 22.49 -20.56
N GLY A 436 9.25 22.23 -19.53
CA GLY A 436 8.34 23.21 -18.93
C GLY A 436 8.69 23.53 -17.48
N SER A 437 7.96 24.48 -16.91
CA SER A 437 8.07 24.89 -15.52
C SER A 437 6.70 24.94 -14.85
N ILE A 438 6.66 24.54 -13.58
CA ILE A 438 5.50 24.72 -12.70
C ILE A 438 5.91 25.68 -11.59
N ILE A 439 5.18 26.77 -11.47
CA ILE A 439 5.41 27.82 -10.48
C ILE A 439 4.17 27.89 -9.59
N LEU A 440 4.39 27.70 -8.30
CA LEU A 440 3.34 27.76 -7.30
C LEU A 440 3.50 29.00 -6.44
N GLU A 441 2.49 29.85 -6.42
CA GLU A 441 2.37 30.93 -5.44
C GLU A 441 1.74 30.36 -4.18
N VAL A 442 2.58 29.97 -3.22
CA VAL A 442 2.14 29.27 -2.03
C VAL A 442 1.72 30.28 -0.95
N LYS A 443 0.45 30.22 -0.55
CA LYS A 443 -0.11 30.94 0.60
C LYS A 443 -0.16 30.00 1.80
N LYS A 444 0.85 30.08 2.66
CA LYS A 444 0.99 29.26 3.86
C LYS A 444 0.19 29.88 5.01
N GLN A 445 -0.94 29.27 5.35
CA GLN A 445 -1.76 29.67 6.50
C GLN A 445 -1.42 28.84 7.76
N THR A 446 -0.85 27.65 7.56
CA THR A 446 -0.35 26.83 8.67
C THR A 446 0.86 27.46 9.37
N LYS A 447 0.96 27.22 10.69
CA LYS A 447 2.07 27.65 11.55
C LYS A 447 3.33 26.83 11.34
N HIS A 448 3.19 25.59 10.87
CA HIS A 448 4.29 24.63 10.73
C HIS A 448 4.95 24.72 9.35
N PRO A 449 6.23 24.35 9.20
CA PRO A 449 6.86 24.22 7.88
C PRO A 449 6.12 23.25 6.95
N VAL A 450 6.34 23.41 5.65
CA VAL A 450 5.66 22.61 4.63
C VAL A 450 6.66 21.95 3.70
N ILE A 451 6.49 20.64 3.49
CA ILE A 451 7.23 19.88 2.48
C ILE A 451 6.36 19.83 1.23
N MET A 452 6.77 20.58 0.21
CA MET A 452 6.17 20.59 -1.11
C MET A 452 6.79 19.50 -1.98
N GLN A 453 5.96 18.61 -2.51
CA GLN A 453 6.41 17.51 -3.37
C GLN A 453 5.71 17.56 -4.72
N LEU A 454 6.50 17.55 -5.78
CA LEU A 454 6.06 17.32 -7.15
C LEU A 454 6.12 15.83 -7.44
N LEU A 455 5.03 15.27 -7.95
CA LEU A 455 4.82 13.85 -8.17
C LEU A 455 4.61 13.54 -9.65
N ASP A 456 5.18 12.43 -10.12
CA ASP A 456 4.88 11.79 -11.41
C ASP A 456 4.32 10.40 -11.13
N LYS A 457 3.06 10.14 -11.53
CA LYS A 457 2.35 8.88 -11.25
C LYS A 457 2.42 8.42 -9.77
N GLY A 458 2.50 9.38 -8.84
CA GLY A 458 2.60 9.15 -7.40
C GLY A 458 4.02 9.02 -6.84
N GLU A 459 5.06 8.98 -7.68
CA GLU A 459 6.46 9.00 -7.25
C GLU A 459 6.98 10.42 -7.11
N VAL A 460 7.76 10.69 -6.05
CA VAL A 460 8.34 12.02 -5.79
C VAL A 460 9.46 12.32 -6.77
N VAL A 461 9.28 13.35 -7.58
CA VAL A 461 10.26 13.84 -8.56
C VAL A 461 11.14 14.94 -7.97
N LYS A 462 10.52 15.92 -7.29
CA LYS A 462 11.21 17.03 -6.63
C LYS A 462 10.55 17.35 -5.29
N THR A 463 11.37 17.73 -4.33
CA THR A 463 10.93 18.21 -3.02
C THR A 463 11.46 19.62 -2.76
N ARG A 464 10.64 20.47 -2.13
CA ARG A 464 10.99 21.80 -1.64
C ARG A 464 10.46 21.95 -0.23
N TYR A 465 11.27 22.52 0.66
CA TYR A 465 10.88 22.77 2.05
C TYR A 465 10.70 24.27 2.23
N ILE A 466 9.53 24.69 2.71
CA ILE A 466 9.17 26.11 2.84
C ILE A 466 8.74 26.43 4.28
N ASN A 467 9.19 27.60 4.77
CA ASN A 467 8.87 28.09 6.10
C ASN A 467 7.87 29.26 6.08
N SER A 468 7.75 29.96 4.95
CA SER A 468 6.90 31.13 4.72
C SER A 468 6.19 31.03 3.37
N SER A 469 5.16 31.86 3.17
CA SER A 469 4.52 32.05 1.86
C SER A 469 5.53 32.57 0.84
N GLY A 470 5.37 32.18 -0.42
CA GLY A 470 6.28 32.61 -1.49
C GLY A 470 6.16 31.76 -2.75
N LYS A 471 7.02 32.05 -3.72
CA LYS A 471 7.08 31.35 -5.00
C LYS A 471 7.91 30.07 -4.87
N VAL A 472 7.32 28.94 -5.23
CA VAL A 472 7.99 27.64 -5.34
C VAL A 472 8.09 27.26 -6.81
N ILE A 473 9.32 27.17 -7.31
CA ILE A 473 9.59 26.93 -8.74
C ILE A 473 10.11 25.51 -8.94
N PHE A 474 9.44 24.78 -9.81
CA PHE A 474 9.88 23.51 -10.37
C PHE A 474 10.17 23.70 -11.86
N ASP A 475 11.42 23.95 -12.19
CA ASP A 475 11.88 24.23 -13.55
C ASP A 475 12.50 23.01 -14.25
N LEU A 476 12.70 23.11 -15.56
CA LEU A 476 13.29 22.07 -16.41
C LEU A 476 12.64 20.71 -16.20
N LEU A 477 11.31 20.70 -16.18
CA LEU A 477 10.50 19.51 -16.05
C LEU A 477 10.21 18.91 -17.43
N ALA A 478 10.34 17.59 -17.56
CA ALA A 478 9.95 16.90 -18.79
C ALA A 478 8.44 17.08 -19.04
N PRO A 479 7.98 17.24 -20.29
CA PRO A 479 6.55 17.35 -20.61
C PRO A 479 5.79 16.06 -20.25
N LYS A 480 4.98 16.13 -19.20
CA LYS A 480 4.11 15.05 -18.72
C LYS A 480 3.10 15.59 -17.72
N GLU A 481 2.24 14.71 -17.24
CA GLU A 481 1.29 15.02 -16.17
C GLU A 481 1.98 14.95 -14.80
N TYR A 482 1.86 16.02 -14.02
CA TYR A 482 2.35 16.08 -12.65
C TYR A 482 1.23 16.38 -11.66
N THR A 483 1.40 15.92 -10.43
CA THR A 483 0.56 16.33 -9.30
C THR A 483 1.43 16.95 -8.22
N VAL A 484 0.85 17.80 -7.37
CA VAL A 484 1.56 18.44 -6.27
C VAL A 484 0.85 18.11 -4.97
N ARG A 485 1.63 17.89 -3.92
CA ARG A 485 1.13 17.86 -2.54
C ARG A 485 1.99 18.70 -1.60
N ALA A 486 1.33 19.23 -0.59
CA ALA A 486 1.92 19.88 0.57
C ALA A 486 1.75 18.97 1.79
N ILE A 487 2.84 18.69 2.49
CA ILE A 487 2.81 17.99 3.77
C ILE A 487 3.11 19.02 4.86
N ILE A 488 2.23 19.12 5.86
CA ILE A 488 2.46 19.99 7.02
C ILE A 488 3.37 19.24 8.01
N ASP A 489 4.64 19.63 8.04
CA ASP A 489 5.68 19.02 8.87
C ASP A 489 5.59 19.58 10.30
N THR A 490 4.82 18.89 11.13
CA THR A 490 4.50 19.33 12.48
C THR A 490 5.69 19.22 13.43
N ASN A 491 6.58 18.26 13.18
CA ASN A 491 7.74 17.95 14.02
C ASN A 491 9.08 18.46 13.46
N LYS A 492 9.06 19.08 12.27
CA LYS A 492 10.20 19.74 11.59
C LYS A 492 11.33 18.77 11.20
N ASN A 493 11.01 17.51 10.89
CA ASN A 493 12.00 16.50 10.56
C ASN A 493 12.20 16.29 9.05
N THR A 494 11.52 17.07 8.20
CA THR A 494 11.59 17.07 6.73
C THR A 494 11.12 15.78 6.04
N ILE A 495 10.46 14.90 6.77
CA ILE A 495 9.80 13.69 6.24
C ILE A 495 8.32 13.71 6.65
N TRP A 496 7.49 12.92 5.97
CA TRP A 496 6.11 12.73 6.39
C TRP A 496 6.05 11.64 7.47
N ASP A 497 5.41 11.95 8.60
CA ASP A 497 5.13 10.97 9.65
C ASP A 497 3.68 10.49 9.64
N THR A 498 3.53 9.18 9.81
CA THR A 498 2.23 8.51 10.00
C THR A 498 1.73 8.64 11.44
N GLY A 499 0.49 8.24 11.69
CA GLY A 499 -0.12 8.24 13.02
C GLY A 499 0.22 7.02 13.88
N ASN A 500 -0.25 7.05 15.13
CA ASN A 500 -0.20 5.94 16.07
C ASN A 500 -1.41 6.00 17.01
N PHE A 501 -2.17 4.91 17.08
CA PHE A 501 -3.42 4.84 17.84
C PHE A 501 -3.19 4.89 19.36
N LEU A 502 -2.20 4.16 19.88
CA LEU A 502 -1.96 4.09 21.32
C LEU A 502 -1.51 5.44 21.88
N SER A 503 -0.66 6.18 21.16
CA SER A 503 -0.26 7.54 21.53
C SER A 503 -1.29 8.62 21.13
N LYS A 504 -2.42 8.22 20.53
CA LYS A 504 -3.46 9.12 19.98
C LYS A 504 -2.90 10.16 19.01
N GLN A 505 -1.85 9.80 18.28
CA GLN A 505 -1.21 10.62 17.27
C GLN A 505 -1.88 10.45 15.90
N GLN A 506 -2.33 11.55 15.32
CA GLN A 506 -2.81 11.58 13.93
C GLN A 506 -1.62 11.67 12.97
N PRO A 507 -1.75 11.16 11.73
CA PRO A 507 -0.73 11.36 10.70
C PRO A 507 -0.62 12.84 10.34
N GLU A 508 0.54 13.23 9.81
CA GLU A 508 0.71 14.60 9.31
C GLU A 508 -0.21 14.89 8.14
N LYS A 509 -0.80 16.10 8.15
CA LYS A 509 -1.79 16.52 7.16
C LYS A 509 -1.12 16.65 5.79
N VAL A 510 -1.70 15.96 4.81
CA VAL A 510 -1.32 16.07 3.41
C VAL A 510 -2.45 16.77 2.65
N ILE A 511 -2.09 17.86 1.98
CA ILE A 511 -3.01 18.63 1.14
C ILE A 511 -2.54 18.44 -0.29
N TYR A 512 -3.44 17.94 -1.13
CA TYR A 512 -3.17 17.81 -2.55
C TYR A 512 -3.65 19.05 -3.30
N PHE A 513 -2.89 19.46 -4.30
CA PHE A 513 -3.40 20.40 -5.29
C PHE A 513 -4.47 19.71 -6.14
N GLU A 514 -5.64 20.34 -6.29
CA GLU A 514 -6.85 19.70 -6.84
C GLU A 514 -6.70 19.25 -8.30
N LYS A 515 -5.90 19.98 -9.09
CA LYS A 515 -5.73 19.74 -10.52
C LYS A 515 -4.39 19.09 -10.84
N ALA A 516 -4.39 18.16 -11.79
CA ALA A 516 -3.14 17.68 -12.36
C ALA A 516 -2.59 18.69 -13.39
N PHE A 517 -1.28 18.93 -13.35
CA PHE A 517 -0.57 19.79 -14.28
C PHE A 517 -0.21 18.99 -15.54
N LYS A 518 -0.98 19.16 -16.61
CA LYS A 518 -0.67 18.60 -17.94
C LYS A 518 0.39 19.46 -18.63
N LEU A 519 1.64 19.34 -18.18
CA LEU A 519 2.74 20.19 -18.63
C LEU A 519 3.19 19.84 -20.06
N ARG A 520 3.31 20.85 -20.92
CA ARG A 520 3.89 20.71 -22.26
C ARG A 520 5.28 21.34 -22.32
N ALA A 521 6.01 21.06 -23.39
CA ALA A 521 7.28 21.71 -23.70
C ALA A 521 7.08 23.23 -23.81
N ASN A 522 8.06 24.00 -23.34
CA ASN A 522 8.10 25.46 -23.34
C ASN A 522 6.92 26.13 -22.62
N TRP A 523 6.22 25.42 -21.73
CA TRP A 523 5.11 25.97 -20.95
C TRP A 523 5.57 26.37 -19.55
N GLU A 524 5.06 27.50 -19.09
CA GLU A 524 5.12 27.90 -17.69
C GLU A 524 3.71 27.91 -17.12
N MET A 525 3.45 27.02 -16.16
CA MET A 525 2.18 26.94 -15.47
C MET A 525 2.29 27.66 -14.12
N ASN A 526 1.53 28.73 -13.96
CA ASN A 526 1.46 29.52 -12.73
C ASN A 526 0.13 29.25 -12.02
N GLU A 527 0.19 28.75 -10.79
CA GLU A 527 -1.01 28.47 -9.98
C GLU A 527 -0.83 28.93 -8.54
N ALA A 528 -1.92 29.36 -7.90
CA ALA A 528 -1.92 29.69 -6.48
C ALA A 528 -2.28 28.46 -5.64
N PHE A 529 -1.48 28.16 -4.61
CA PHE A 529 -1.75 27.03 -3.72
C PHE A 529 -1.86 27.49 -2.27
N VAL A 530 -3.07 27.39 -1.71
CA VAL A 530 -3.32 27.67 -0.29
C VAL A 530 -3.06 26.41 0.53
N VAL A 531 -2.19 26.54 1.53
CA VAL A 531 -1.85 25.46 2.47
C VAL A 531 -2.40 25.84 3.84
N GLU A 532 -3.59 25.31 4.13
CA GLU A 532 -4.39 25.57 5.35
C GLU A 532 -3.92 24.77 6.57
#